data_AF-A0A0E3WSU2-F1
#
_entry.id   AF-A0A0E3WSU2-F1
#
_cell.length_a   1.000
_cell.length_b   1.000
_cell.length_c   1.000
_cell.angle_alpha   90.00
_cell.angle_beta   90.00
_cell.angle_gamma   90.00
#
_symmetry.space_group_name_H-M   'P 1'
#
loop_
_entity.id
_entity.type
_entity.pdbx_description
1 polymer ?
#
loop_
_entity_poly.entity_id
_entity_poly.type
_entity_poly.pdbx_seq_one_letter_code
_entity_poly.pdbx_strand_id
1 'polypeptide(L)'
;MYCNKCGLKVDPEDFFCSGCGNIIKNKPDIESSENEMKNFESEISTFRKLNFNKTVFLSFNNHKIPIHRCVFKGVWIVALICILGTLLTAYSPFASGSNESPDANSPISQDRIQTDKNIQLCEQIATEYSSSHTYSTDDVYDCDNMAQDVWNMLKAKGINARIAAGNLESAGESRIANGKTVHKSPDSGNLGEIEVPGYTYNMSNSSTIDSFNHAWVLAEVSPGSWLAIECTGGYIVYSNENEKYYQGLTFSNPKNYRSFLSLYRGWKIKALDYEAEMSYYNELIKPYNKASPSDQIAMKSGIEVAQRTLSEKEKAFLKTDSELNALLKYG
;
A
#
# COMPACT_ATOMS: atom_id res chain seq x y z
N MET A 1 -21.43 -0.05 -15.96
CA MET A 1 -21.39 -1.17 -16.95
C MET A 1 -21.87 -2.45 -16.24
N TYR A 2 -22.04 -3.59 -16.92
CA TYR A 2 -22.29 -4.88 -16.26
C TYR A 2 -21.21 -5.89 -16.66
N CYS A 3 -20.75 -6.71 -15.71
CA CYS A 3 -19.73 -7.72 -15.97
C CYS A 3 -20.29 -8.79 -16.90
N ASN A 4 -19.62 -9.01 -18.02
CA ASN A 4 -20.00 -10.03 -19.00
C ASN A 4 -19.86 -11.48 -18.48
N LYS A 5 -19.11 -11.70 -17.38
CA LYS A 5 -18.93 -13.03 -16.80
C LYS A 5 -19.97 -13.37 -15.73
N CYS A 6 -20.25 -12.45 -14.81
CA CYS A 6 -21.11 -12.74 -13.65
C CYS A 6 -22.35 -11.84 -13.54
N GLY A 7 -22.59 -10.94 -14.50
CA GLY A 7 -23.80 -10.11 -14.57
C GLY A 7 -23.91 -9.01 -13.52
N LEU A 8 -22.91 -8.83 -12.64
CA LEU A 8 -22.93 -7.78 -11.62
C LEU A 8 -22.71 -6.39 -12.23
N LYS A 9 -23.40 -5.39 -11.67
CA LYS A 9 -23.21 -3.98 -12.05
C LYS A 9 -21.81 -3.55 -11.63
N VAL A 10 -21.03 -3.02 -12.57
CA VAL A 10 -19.66 -2.55 -12.35
C VAL A 10 -19.58 -1.05 -12.55
N ASP A 11 -18.81 -0.39 -11.68
CA ASP A 11 -18.42 1.00 -11.84
C ASP A 11 -17.61 1.17 -13.14
N PRO A 12 -17.90 2.18 -13.98
CA PRO A 12 -17.10 2.47 -15.17
C PRO A 12 -15.63 2.81 -14.88
N GLU A 13 -15.24 3.16 -13.64
CA GLU A 13 -13.84 3.40 -13.26
C GLU A 13 -13.08 2.12 -12.85
N ASP A 14 -13.77 1.00 -12.63
CA ASP A 14 -13.14 -0.24 -12.20
C ASP A 14 -12.57 -1.03 -13.39
N PHE A 15 -11.31 -1.46 -13.27
CA PHE A 15 -10.66 -2.33 -14.25
C PHE A 15 -11.09 -3.80 -14.13
N PHE A 16 -11.66 -4.18 -12.98
CA PHE A 16 -12.04 -5.55 -12.64
C PHE A 16 -13.44 -5.61 -12.04
N CYS A 17 -14.15 -6.72 -12.29
CA CYS A 17 -15.47 -6.93 -11.69
C CYS A 17 -15.37 -7.38 -10.22
N SER A 18 -15.95 -6.61 -9.31
CA SER A 18 -16.05 -6.91 -7.87
C SER A 18 -16.73 -8.25 -7.52
N GLY A 19 -17.52 -8.81 -8.44
CA GLY A 19 -18.18 -10.09 -8.24
C GLY A 19 -17.36 -11.32 -8.58
N CYS A 20 -16.50 -11.23 -9.61
CA CYS A 20 -15.83 -12.41 -10.16
C CYS A 20 -14.35 -12.21 -10.52
N GLY A 21 -13.81 -11.02 -10.26
CA GLY A 21 -12.40 -10.68 -10.48
C GLY A 21 -11.97 -10.57 -11.94
N ASN A 22 -12.89 -10.65 -12.91
CA ASN A 22 -12.52 -10.57 -14.32
C ASN A 22 -12.24 -9.12 -14.77
N ILE A 23 -11.21 -8.96 -15.60
CA ILE A 23 -10.85 -7.71 -16.31
C ILE A 23 -12.00 -7.27 -17.24
N ILE A 24 -12.29 -5.97 -17.24
CA ILE A 24 -13.37 -5.35 -18.02
C ILE A 24 -12.78 -4.76 -19.32
N LYS A 25 -13.01 -5.45 -20.45
CA LYS A 25 -12.32 -5.22 -21.73
C LYS A 25 -12.82 -4.02 -22.56
N ASN A 26 -13.65 -3.11 -22.03
CA ASN A 26 -14.42 -2.15 -22.83
C ASN A 26 -13.97 -0.69 -22.77
N LYS A 27 -12.71 -0.38 -22.42
CA LYS A 27 -12.21 1.00 -22.56
C LYS A 27 -11.65 1.21 -23.97
N PRO A 28 -12.20 2.10 -24.81
CA PRO A 28 -11.55 2.51 -26.05
C PRO A 28 -10.30 3.34 -25.74
N ASP A 29 -9.33 3.24 -26.65
CA ASP A 29 -7.94 3.66 -26.49
C ASP A 29 -7.74 5.09 -25.98
N ILE A 30 -6.72 5.21 -25.12
CA ILE A 30 -6.23 6.44 -24.50
C ILE A 30 -5.49 7.24 -25.58
N GLU A 31 -6.17 8.18 -26.22
CA GLU A 31 -5.51 9.19 -27.08
C GLU A 31 -5.64 10.62 -26.51
N SER A 32 -6.20 10.82 -25.31
CA SER A 32 -6.39 12.17 -24.74
C SER A 32 -5.51 12.52 -23.53
N SER A 33 -4.69 11.61 -22.99
CA SER A 33 -3.84 11.92 -21.83
C SER A 33 -2.38 12.25 -22.19
N GLU A 34 -1.91 11.96 -23.41
CA GLU A 34 -0.54 12.34 -23.82
C GLU A 34 -0.37 13.85 -24.03
N ASN A 35 -1.43 14.56 -24.43
CA ASN A 35 -1.35 16.01 -24.70
C ASN A 35 -1.35 16.87 -23.43
N GLU A 36 -1.89 16.38 -22.30
CA GLU A 36 -1.78 17.08 -21.02
C GLU A 36 -0.41 16.84 -20.36
N MET A 37 0.23 15.70 -20.61
CA MET A 37 1.55 15.38 -20.06
C MET A 37 2.72 16.02 -20.84
N LYS A 38 2.59 16.18 -22.17
CA LYS A 38 3.61 16.90 -22.99
C LYS A 38 3.66 18.40 -22.68
N ASN A 39 2.54 19.00 -22.28
CA ASN A 39 2.54 20.39 -21.79
C ASN A 39 3.23 20.52 -20.43
N PHE A 40 3.13 19.49 -19.58
CA PHE A 40 3.76 19.45 -18.25
C PHE A 40 5.30 19.32 -18.31
N GLU A 41 5.86 18.54 -19.24
CA GLU A 41 7.33 18.50 -19.44
C GLU A 41 7.89 19.80 -20.03
N SER A 42 7.12 20.49 -20.87
CA SER A 42 7.59 21.75 -21.48
C SER A 42 7.65 22.89 -20.47
N GLU A 43 6.71 22.95 -19.51
CA GLU A 43 6.67 24.00 -18.47
C GLU A 43 7.70 23.79 -17.35
N ILE A 44 8.14 22.56 -17.11
CA ILE A 44 9.25 22.27 -16.18
C ILE A 44 10.60 22.63 -16.82
N SER A 45 10.73 22.55 -18.15
CA SER A 45 11.99 22.83 -18.86
C SER A 45 12.43 24.31 -18.81
N THR A 46 11.51 25.23 -18.49
CA THR A 46 11.78 26.66 -18.32
C THR A 46 12.13 27.05 -16.87
N PHE A 47 12.05 26.13 -15.91
CA PHE A 47 12.46 26.39 -14.53
C PHE A 47 13.93 25.98 -14.32
N ARG A 48 14.81 26.99 -14.27
CA ARG A 48 16.23 26.93 -13.93
C ARG A 48 16.63 25.77 -12.98
N LYS A 49 17.26 24.76 -13.59
CA LYS A 49 18.53 24.11 -13.21
C LYS A 49 19.00 24.38 -11.75
N LEU A 50 18.55 23.55 -10.83
CA LEU A 50 19.19 23.36 -9.52
C LEU A 50 19.81 21.95 -9.49
N ASN A 51 21.14 21.94 -9.48
CA ASN A 51 21.99 20.76 -9.53
C ASN A 51 21.78 19.85 -8.31
N PHE A 52 21.41 18.60 -8.55
CA PHE A 52 21.74 17.49 -7.64
C PHE A 52 22.56 16.45 -8.41
N ASN A 53 23.85 16.76 -8.60
CA ASN A 53 24.84 15.76 -8.95
C ASN A 53 25.29 15.06 -7.65
N LYS A 54 24.87 13.82 -7.44
CA LYS A 54 25.68 12.87 -6.68
C LYS A 54 25.59 11.48 -7.29
N THR A 55 26.64 11.21 -8.05
CA THR A 55 27.13 9.97 -8.63
C THR A 55 26.98 8.76 -7.70
N VAL A 56 26.34 7.69 -8.18
CA VAL A 56 26.78 6.31 -7.90
C VAL A 56 26.82 5.56 -9.23
N PHE A 57 28.04 5.36 -9.70
CA PHE A 57 28.41 4.54 -10.84
C PHE A 57 28.55 3.11 -10.33
N LEU A 58 27.73 2.16 -10.81
CA LEU A 58 28.06 0.74 -10.76
C LEU A 58 27.62 0.05 -12.05
N SER A 59 28.60 -0.08 -12.93
CA SER A 59 28.71 -1.06 -14.01
C SER A 59 28.60 -2.47 -13.46
N PHE A 60 27.86 -3.39 -14.10
CA PHE A 60 28.27 -4.80 -14.18
C PHE A 60 27.76 -5.53 -15.44
N ASN A 61 28.77 -5.97 -16.19
CA ASN A 61 28.89 -7.05 -17.17
C ASN A 61 27.77 -8.07 -17.36
N ASN A 62 27.48 -8.28 -18.65
CA ASN A 62 26.95 -9.50 -19.24
C ASN A 62 27.79 -10.75 -18.90
N HIS A 63 27.16 -11.77 -18.33
CA HIS A 63 27.69 -13.14 -18.39
C HIS A 63 26.59 -14.17 -18.71
N LYS A 64 26.77 -14.82 -19.87
CA LYS A 64 26.08 -16.02 -20.32
C LYS A 64 26.49 -17.20 -19.43
N ILE A 65 25.53 -17.98 -18.93
CA ILE A 65 25.80 -19.27 -18.27
C ILE A 65 25.37 -20.40 -19.22
N PRO A 66 26.17 -21.47 -19.39
CA PRO A 66 25.96 -22.48 -20.42
C PRO A 66 25.02 -23.61 -19.97
N ILE A 67 24.31 -24.13 -20.96
CA ILE A 67 23.45 -25.32 -20.92
C ILE A 67 24.35 -26.57 -20.84
N HIS A 68 24.55 -27.13 -19.64
CA HIS A 68 24.81 -28.56 -19.46
C HIS A 68 24.79 -28.96 -17.98
N ARG A 69 23.62 -29.37 -17.45
CA ARG A 69 23.54 -30.15 -16.19
C ARG A 69 22.19 -30.86 -15.98
N CYS A 70 21.60 -31.40 -17.05
CA CYS A 70 20.26 -32.00 -17.03
C CYS A 70 20.21 -33.54 -16.89
N VAL A 71 21.27 -34.26 -16.49
CA VAL A 71 21.25 -35.74 -16.52
C VAL A 71 21.50 -36.45 -15.18
N PHE A 72 21.89 -35.75 -14.11
CA PHE A 72 22.31 -36.43 -12.87
C PHE A 72 21.30 -36.44 -11.70
N LYS A 73 20.07 -35.93 -11.86
CA LYS A 73 19.06 -35.92 -10.78
C LYS A 73 18.03 -37.08 -10.82
N GLY A 74 17.96 -37.85 -11.90
CA GLY A 74 16.94 -38.89 -12.07
C GLY A 74 17.16 -40.18 -11.26
N VAL A 75 18.40 -40.50 -10.89
CA VAL A 75 18.74 -41.80 -10.27
C VAL A 75 18.49 -41.80 -8.75
N TRP A 76 18.52 -40.63 -8.10
CA TRP A 76 18.33 -40.53 -6.64
C TRP A 76 16.86 -40.57 -6.18
N ILE A 77 15.91 -40.22 -7.05
CA ILE A 77 14.48 -40.16 -6.70
C ILE A 77 13.85 -41.57 -6.65
N VAL A 78 14.29 -42.49 -7.51
CA VAL A 78 13.73 -43.85 -7.58
C VAL A 78 14.17 -44.70 -6.38
N ALA A 79 15.39 -44.52 -5.86
CA ALA A 79 15.89 -45.26 -4.70
C ALA A 79 15.16 -44.88 -3.39
N LEU A 80 14.72 -43.62 -3.25
CA LEU A 80 14.03 -43.12 -2.06
C LEU A 80 12.58 -43.61 -1.96
N ILE A 81 11.91 -43.82 -3.10
CA ILE A 81 10.53 -44.34 -3.15
C ILE A 81 10.47 -45.82 -2.76
N CYS A 82 11.48 -46.62 -3.10
CA CYS A 82 11.53 -48.04 -2.73
C CYS A 82 11.77 -48.27 -1.22
N ILE A 83 12.47 -47.35 -0.53
CA ILE A 83 12.75 -47.48 0.90
C ILE A 83 11.55 -47.04 1.76
N LEU A 84 10.78 -46.04 1.32
CA LEU A 84 9.56 -45.61 2.04
C LEU A 84 8.36 -46.54 1.83
N GLY A 85 8.29 -47.25 0.70
CA GLY A 85 7.21 -48.19 0.41
C GLY A 85 7.20 -49.48 1.26
N THR A 86 8.31 -49.80 1.93
CA THR A 86 8.42 -51.02 2.77
C THR A 86 8.17 -50.78 4.26
N LEU A 87 8.04 -49.52 4.69
CA LEU A 87 7.80 -49.15 6.08
C LEU A 87 6.31 -48.93 6.43
N LEU A 88 5.41 -48.88 5.44
CA LEU A 88 3.97 -48.64 5.67
C LEU A 88 3.11 -49.90 5.86
N THR A 89 3.67 -51.11 5.77
CA THR A 89 2.88 -52.37 5.85
C THR A 89 3.15 -53.24 7.07
N ALA A 90 3.95 -52.78 8.05
CA ALA A 90 4.38 -53.60 9.19
C ALA A 90 4.01 -53.09 10.59
N TYR A 91 3.20 -52.03 10.73
CA TYR A 91 2.64 -51.64 12.03
C TYR A 91 1.13 -51.89 12.10
N SER A 92 0.84 -53.11 12.56
CA SER A 92 -0.21 -53.48 13.53
C SER A 92 -1.70 -53.40 13.14
N PRO A 93 -2.37 -54.57 12.97
CA PRO A 93 -3.78 -54.73 13.28
C PRO A 93 -3.99 -54.87 14.80
N PHE A 94 -5.22 -54.60 15.26
CA PHE A 94 -5.75 -54.72 16.63
C PHE A 94 -5.54 -53.53 17.60
N ALA A 95 -6.59 -52.72 17.75
CA ALA A 95 -7.32 -52.63 19.02
C ALA A 95 -8.72 -52.03 18.80
N SER A 96 -9.71 -52.77 19.26
CA SER A 96 -11.14 -52.48 19.19
C SER A 96 -11.56 -51.30 20.07
N GLY A 97 -12.55 -50.56 19.59
CA GLY A 97 -13.75 -50.16 20.33
C GLY A 97 -13.60 -49.50 21.70
N SER A 98 -13.76 -48.18 21.72
CA SER A 98 -14.60 -47.51 22.71
C SER A 98 -15.27 -46.30 22.07
N ASN A 99 -16.60 -46.34 22.05
CA ASN A 99 -17.47 -45.24 21.68
C ASN A 99 -17.20 -44.02 22.57
N GLU A 100 -17.00 -42.85 21.96
CA GLU A 100 -17.73 -41.60 22.24
C GLU A 100 -17.08 -40.44 21.47
N SER A 101 -17.75 -40.04 20.40
CA SER A 101 -17.75 -38.70 19.82
C SER A 101 -19.22 -38.31 19.80
N PRO A 102 -19.61 -37.11 20.30
CA PRO A 102 -19.38 -35.91 19.52
C PRO A 102 -19.14 -34.64 20.34
N ASP A 103 -18.01 -33.96 20.12
CA ASP A 103 -17.90 -32.51 20.39
C ASP A 103 -17.13 -31.79 19.27
N ALA A 104 -17.32 -32.26 18.02
CA ALA A 104 -16.82 -31.54 16.83
C ALA A 104 -17.63 -30.26 16.52
N ASN A 105 -18.70 -29.97 17.28
CA ASN A 105 -19.62 -28.84 17.07
C ASN A 105 -19.67 -27.86 18.26
N SER A 106 -18.59 -27.74 19.04
CA SER A 106 -18.48 -26.60 19.95
C SER A 106 -18.29 -25.30 19.13
N PRO A 107 -18.98 -24.20 19.44
CA PRO A 107 -18.79 -22.91 18.75
C PRO A 107 -17.31 -22.51 18.68
N ILE A 108 -16.55 -22.83 19.74
CA ILE A 108 -15.11 -22.54 19.87
C ILE A 108 -14.26 -23.31 18.85
N SER A 109 -14.64 -24.56 18.51
CA SER A 109 -13.90 -25.34 17.52
C SER A 109 -14.19 -24.88 16.09
N GLN A 110 -15.43 -24.46 15.81
CA GLN A 110 -15.80 -23.92 14.49
C GLN A 110 -15.16 -22.55 14.24
N ASP A 111 -15.12 -21.67 15.24
CA ASP A 111 -14.48 -20.36 15.13
C ASP A 111 -12.98 -20.48 14.88
N ARG A 112 -12.30 -21.41 15.56
CA ARG A 112 -10.88 -21.71 15.28
C ARG A 112 -10.67 -22.23 13.87
N ILE A 113 -11.46 -23.21 13.44
CA ILE A 113 -11.37 -23.76 12.07
C ILE A 113 -11.58 -22.67 11.02
N GLN A 114 -12.53 -21.76 11.24
CA GLN A 114 -12.78 -20.65 10.31
C GLN A 114 -11.64 -19.63 10.32
N THR A 115 -11.08 -19.33 11.49
CA THR A 115 -9.92 -18.44 11.64
C THR A 115 -8.72 -19.00 10.87
N ASP A 116 -8.39 -20.27 11.05
CA ASP A 116 -7.26 -20.92 10.37
C ASP A 116 -7.45 -20.93 8.84
N LYS A 117 -8.68 -21.20 8.36
CA LYS A 117 -9.02 -21.10 6.94
C LYS A 117 -8.81 -19.68 6.40
N ASN A 118 -9.23 -18.67 7.14
CA ASN A 118 -9.08 -17.27 6.73
C ASN A 118 -7.60 -16.87 6.68
N ILE A 119 -6.79 -17.30 7.66
CA ILE A 119 -5.34 -17.05 7.67
C ILE A 119 -4.67 -17.71 6.45
N GLN A 120 -4.95 -18.99 6.20
CA GLN A 120 -4.41 -19.70 5.03
C GLN A 120 -4.78 -19.02 3.72
N LEU A 121 -6.02 -18.55 3.61
CA LEU A 121 -6.49 -17.83 2.42
C LEU A 121 -5.79 -16.47 2.26
N CYS A 122 -5.51 -15.75 3.36
CA CYS A 122 -4.73 -14.51 3.32
C CYS A 122 -3.30 -14.76 2.81
N GLU A 123 -2.63 -15.78 3.33
CA GLU A 123 -1.29 -16.18 2.90
C GLU A 123 -1.27 -16.58 1.41
N GLN A 124 -2.27 -17.34 0.97
CA GLN A 124 -2.44 -17.73 -0.43
C GLN A 124 -2.61 -16.50 -1.34
N ILE A 125 -3.52 -15.59 -0.99
CA ILE A 125 -3.77 -14.37 -1.77
C ILE A 125 -2.51 -13.52 -1.88
N ALA A 126 -1.80 -13.31 -0.77
CA ALA A 126 -0.58 -12.51 -0.75
C ALA A 126 0.52 -13.11 -1.66
N THR A 127 0.73 -14.42 -1.56
CA THR A 127 1.75 -15.13 -2.34
C THR A 127 1.40 -15.18 -3.83
N GLU A 128 0.14 -15.48 -4.17
CA GLU A 128 -0.31 -15.53 -5.56
C GLU A 128 -0.27 -14.16 -6.23
N TYR A 129 -0.68 -13.10 -5.51
CA TYR A 129 -0.69 -11.75 -6.06
C TYR A 129 0.73 -11.24 -6.31
N SER A 130 1.61 -11.29 -5.30
CA SER A 130 3.00 -10.83 -5.43
C SER A 130 3.82 -11.62 -6.47
N SER A 131 3.53 -12.91 -6.67
CA SER A 131 4.22 -13.71 -7.69
C SER A 131 3.77 -13.43 -9.12
N SER A 132 2.58 -12.85 -9.29
CA SER A 132 1.98 -12.52 -10.60
C SER A 132 2.05 -11.04 -10.96
N HIS A 133 2.44 -10.18 -10.03
CA HIS A 133 2.52 -8.72 -10.21
C HIS A 133 3.94 -8.22 -9.90
N THR A 134 4.44 -7.31 -10.72
CA THR A 134 5.78 -6.72 -10.54
C THR A 134 5.63 -5.30 -10.02
N TYR A 135 6.37 -4.97 -8.97
CA TYR A 135 6.53 -3.60 -8.48
C TYR A 135 7.30 -2.78 -9.52
N SER A 136 6.70 -1.70 -10.01
CA SER A 136 7.25 -0.71 -10.91
C SER A 136 7.40 0.64 -10.20
N THR A 137 8.65 1.02 -9.90
CA THR A 137 8.99 2.31 -9.28
C THR A 137 8.63 3.55 -10.11
N ASP A 138 8.21 3.33 -11.36
CA ASP A 138 8.12 4.36 -12.40
C ASP A 138 6.73 5.02 -12.47
N ASP A 139 5.76 4.54 -11.67
CA ASP A 139 4.44 5.17 -11.53
C ASP A 139 4.03 5.24 -10.05
N VAL A 140 3.15 6.20 -9.75
CA VAL A 140 2.82 6.65 -8.39
C VAL A 140 2.37 5.50 -7.47
N TYR A 141 3.33 4.96 -6.70
CA TYR A 141 3.23 3.98 -5.61
C TYR A 141 2.53 2.65 -5.97
N ASP A 142 3.27 1.60 -6.32
CA ASP A 142 2.63 0.30 -6.56
C ASP A 142 1.98 -0.28 -5.31
N CYS A 143 2.51 -0.01 -4.11
CA CYS A 143 1.90 -0.51 -2.88
C CYS A 143 0.45 -0.04 -2.70
N ASP A 144 0.11 1.17 -3.18
CA ASP A 144 -1.26 1.70 -3.16
C ASP A 144 -2.20 0.85 -4.02
N ASN A 145 -1.77 0.50 -5.24
CA ASN A 145 -2.57 -0.28 -6.18
C ASN A 145 -2.65 -1.75 -5.71
N MET A 146 -1.52 -2.31 -5.30
CA MET A 146 -1.44 -3.68 -4.79
C MET A 146 -2.33 -3.87 -3.56
N ALA A 147 -2.35 -2.91 -2.62
CA ALA A 147 -3.23 -2.97 -1.47
C ALA A 147 -4.72 -2.92 -1.85
N GLN A 148 -5.10 -2.08 -2.81
CA GLN A 148 -6.49 -2.02 -3.30
C GLN A 148 -6.92 -3.33 -3.99
N ASP A 149 -6.05 -3.94 -4.77
CA ASP A 149 -6.33 -5.21 -5.44
C ASP A 149 -6.45 -6.38 -4.46
N VAL A 150 -5.49 -6.51 -3.53
CA VAL A 150 -5.56 -7.53 -2.47
C VAL A 150 -6.81 -7.34 -1.61
N TRP A 151 -7.19 -6.10 -1.30
CA TRP A 151 -8.46 -5.80 -0.63
C TRP A 151 -9.66 -6.34 -1.41
N ASN A 152 -9.72 -6.11 -2.73
CA ASN A 152 -10.78 -6.62 -3.60
C ASN A 152 -10.82 -8.16 -3.59
N MET A 153 -9.67 -8.82 -3.64
CA MET A 153 -9.56 -10.28 -3.60
C MET A 153 -10.11 -10.86 -2.28
N LEU A 154 -9.80 -10.25 -1.14
CA LEU A 154 -10.33 -10.67 0.16
C LEU A 154 -11.84 -10.46 0.25
N LYS A 155 -12.35 -9.30 -0.20
CA LYS A 155 -13.79 -9.03 -0.22
C LYS A 155 -14.55 -10.04 -1.08
N ALA A 156 -14.00 -10.42 -2.23
CA ALA A 156 -14.60 -11.44 -3.10
C ALA A 156 -14.67 -12.84 -2.44
N LYS A 157 -13.84 -13.09 -1.43
CA LYS A 157 -13.87 -14.32 -0.61
C LYS A 157 -14.71 -14.21 0.66
N GLY A 158 -15.38 -13.08 0.87
CA GLY A 158 -16.20 -12.85 2.07
C GLY A 158 -15.40 -12.47 3.31
N ILE A 159 -14.10 -12.17 3.18
CA ILE A 159 -13.28 -11.68 4.29
C ILE A 159 -13.48 -10.17 4.41
N ASN A 160 -13.63 -9.67 5.64
CA ASN A 160 -13.62 -8.24 5.90
C ASN A 160 -12.18 -7.74 5.84
N ALA A 161 -11.97 -6.58 5.20
CA ALA A 161 -10.65 -6.04 5.00
C ALA A 161 -10.65 -4.51 5.08
N ARG A 162 -9.52 -3.93 5.47
CA ARG A 162 -9.23 -2.50 5.44
C ARG A 162 -7.90 -2.28 4.73
N ILE A 163 -7.80 -1.19 3.98
CA ILE A 163 -6.51 -0.71 3.45
C ILE A 163 -5.87 0.12 4.54
N ALA A 164 -4.58 -0.06 4.79
CA ALA A 164 -3.83 0.72 5.75
C ALA A 164 -2.71 1.49 5.07
N ALA A 165 -2.42 2.69 5.55
CA ALA A 165 -1.31 3.51 5.09
C ALA A 165 -0.58 4.12 6.29
N GLY A 166 0.75 4.10 6.23
CA GLY A 166 1.57 4.51 7.36
C GLY A 166 3.05 4.50 7.05
N ASN A 167 3.85 4.66 8.12
CA ASN A 167 5.30 4.65 8.03
C ASN A 167 5.86 3.28 8.48
N LEU A 168 6.45 2.56 7.53
CA LEU A 168 7.22 1.36 7.75
C LEU A 168 8.71 1.64 7.45
N GLU A 169 9.35 2.59 8.15
CA GLU A 169 10.79 2.86 7.96
C GLU A 169 11.57 1.55 7.86
N SER A 170 12.12 1.35 6.66
CA SER A 170 12.75 0.17 6.07
C SER A 170 12.45 -1.17 6.76
N ALA A 171 11.29 -1.75 6.46
CA ALA A 171 11.14 -3.21 6.41
C ALA A 171 12.07 -3.87 5.33
N GLY A 172 12.80 -3.05 4.55
CA GLY A 172 13.64 -3.45 3.43
C GLY A 172 15.00 -4.08 3.77
N GLU A 173 15.51 -4.05 5.01
CA GLU A 173 16.86 -4.59 5.28
C GLU A 173 16.91 -5.94 6.01
N SER A 174 15.79 -6.45 6.56
CA SER A 174 15.84 -7.67 7.41
C SER A 174 15.21 -8.94 6.83
N ARG A 175 14.56 -8.91 5.66
CA ARG A 175 13.98 -10.14 5.06
C ARG A 175 14.31 -10.42 3.59
N ILE A 176 14.76 -9.44 2.80
CA ILE A 176 15.13 -9.67 1.38
C ILE A 176 16.52 -10.34 1.23
N ALA A 177 17.33 -10.41 2.29
CA ALA A 177 18.68 -10.97 2.22
C ALA A 177 18.79 -12.51 2.28
N ASN A 178 17.71 -13.25 2.56
CA ASN A 178 17.77 -14.71 2.62
C ASN A 178 16.48 -15.30 2.07
N GLY A 179 16.49 -15.74 0.81
CA GLY A 179 15.40 -16.42 0.09
C GLY A 179 14.97 -17.76 0.71
N LYS A 180 14.51 -17.72 1.96
CA LYS A 180 13.90 -18.83 2.69
C LYS A 180 12.80 -18.23 3.57
N THR A 181 11.57 -18.39 3.11
CA THR A 181 10.39 -18.34 3.97
C THR A 181 10.60 -19.36 5.08
N VAL A 182 10.89 -18.88 6.29
CA VAL A 182 10.86 -19.73 7.48
C VAL A 182 9.40 -19.91 7.82
N HIS A 183 8.78 -20.96 7.28
CA HIS A 183 7.51 -21.46 7.79
C HIS A 183 7.70 -21.83 9.27
N LYS A 184 7.30 -20.94 10.17
CA LYS A 184 6.89 -21.34 11.51
C LYS A 184 5.47 -21.87 11.42
N SER A 185 5.24 -22.98 12.11
CA SER A 185 3.92 -23.61 12.27
C SER A 185 2.83 -22.58 12.57
N PRO A 186 1.57 -22.75 12.11
CA PRO A 186 0.46 -21.81 12.32
C PRO A 186 0.13 -21.54 13.79
N ASP A 187 0.63 -22.37 14.71
CA ASP A 187 0.44 -22.19 16.14
C ASP A 187 1.42 -21.14 16.70
N SER A 188 0.95 -19.89 16.88
CA SER A 188 1.38 -18.87 17.89
C SER A 188 1.69 -17.44 17.41
N GLY A 189 1.23 -17.03 16.22
CA GLY A 189 1.24 -15.61 15.85
C GLY A 189 0.16 -14.81 16.60
N ASN A 190 0.50 -13.67 17.21
CA ASN A 190 -0.52 -12.81 17.82
C ASN A 190 -1.23 -12.02 16.70
N LEU A 191 -2.56 -12.05 16.71
CA LEU A 191 -3.37 -11.16 15.87
C LEU A 191 -3.34 -9.75 16.47
N GLY A 192 -3.54 -8.74 15.62
CA GLY A 192 -3.66 -7.37 16.09
C GLY A 192 -5.11 -7.00 16.35
N GLU A 193 -5.34 -6.16 17.34
CA GLU A 193 -6.58 -5.39 17.48
C GLU A 193 -6.39 -4.07 16.74
N ILE A 194 -7.40 -3.64 15.98
CA ILE A 194 -7.43 -2.29 15.41
C ILE A 194 -8.30 -1.45 16.33
N GLU A 195 -7.70 -0.48 17.03
CA GLU A 195 -8.49 0.56 17.68
C GLU A 195 -9.25 1.34 16.60
N VAL A 196 -10.58 1.30 16.66
CA VAL A 196 -11.42 2.22 15.86
C VAL A 196 -11.10 3.63 16.38
N PRO A 197 -10.55 4.55 15.58
CA PRO A 197 -9.95 5.76 16.14
C PRO A 197 -10.98 6.64 16.83
N GLY A 198 -10.89 6.70 18.16
CA GLY A 198 -11.49 7.73 18.99
C GLY A 198 -10.40 8.63 19.53
N TYR A 199 -9.73 9.41 18.66
CA TYR A 199 -8.66 10.31 19.10
C TYR A 199 -8.96 11.79 18.80
N THR A 200 -8.81 12.61 19.85
CA THR A 200 -8.79 14.07 19.81
C THR A 200 -7.44 14.57 19.27
N TYR A 201 -7.44 15.17 18.08
CA TYR A 201 -6.24 15.62 17.37
C TYR A 201 -5.95 17.13 17.53
N ASN A 202 -4.65 17.47 17.57
CA ASN A 202 -4.09 18.83 17.59
C ASN A 202 -3.23 19.09 16.34
N MET A 203 -3.04 20.38 16.02
CA MET A 203 -2.58 21.02 14.77
C MET A 203 -1.15 20.68 14.24
N SER A 204 -0.55 19.55 14.60
CA SER A 204 0.84 19.15 14.29
C SER A 204 0.97 18.00 13.25
N ASN A 205 -0.12 17.63 12.58
CA ASN A 205 -0.26 16.36 11.87
C ASN A 205 0.37 16.27 10.46
N SER A 206 0.83 17.38 9.86
CA SER A 206 1.50 17.34 8.53
C SER A 206 2.70 16.40 8.56
N SER A 207 3.59 16.56 9.55
CA SER A 207 4.80 15.74 9.69
C SER A 207 4.53 14.24 9.80
N THR A 208 3.40 13.84 10.41
CA THR A 208 3.02 12.43 10.54
C THR A 208 2.61 11.84 9.20
N ILE A 209 1.77 12.53 8.43
CA ILE A 209 1.30 12.03 7.13
C ILE A 209 2.40 12.14 6.07
N ASP A 210 3.23 13.19 6.14
CA ASP A 210 4.42 13.34 5.32
C ASP A 210 5.43 12.19 5.54
N SER A 211 5.36 11.48 6.67
CA SER A 211 6.18 10.31 6.95
C SER A 211 5.63 8.99 6.38
N PHE A 212 4.40 8.98 5.85
CA PHE A 212 3.82 7.75 5.31
C PHE A 212 4.55 7.33 4.04
N ASN A 213 4.96 6.07 3.99
CA ASN A 213 5.79 5.52 2.92
C ASN A 213 5.29 4.18 2.37
N HIS A 214 4.24 3.61 2.95
CA HIS A 214 3.75 2.30 2.53
C HIS A 214 2.24 2.14 2.71
N ALA A 215 1.65 1.27 1.88
CA ALA A 215 0.26 0.86 1.95
C ALA A 215 0.16 -0.68 1.95
N TRP A 216 -0.74 -1.21 2.77
CA TRP A 216 -0.94 -2.65 2.96
C TRP A 216 -2.41 -2.95 3.30
N VAL A 217 -2.73 -4.22 3.59
CA VAL A 217 -4.10 -4.63 3.92
C VAL A 217 -4.16 -5.27 5.31
N LEU A 218 -5.22 -4.98 6.05
CA LEU A 218 -5.59 -5.65 7.28
C LEU A 218 -6.85 -6.49 7.02
N ALA A 219 -6.75 -7.80 7.21
CA ALA A 219 -7.84 -8.76 7.04
C ALA A 219 -8.38 -9.21 8.41
N GLU A 220 -9.70 -9.14 8.60
CA GLU A 220 -10.35 -9.65 9.80
C GLU A 220 -10.52 -11.17 9.66
N VAL A 221 -9.64 -11.93 10.32
CA VAL A 221 -9.61 -13.40 10.21
C VAL A 221 -10.57 -14.07 11.19
N SER A 222 -10.93 -13.36 12.26
CA SER A 222 -12.02 -13.68 13.18
C SER A 222 -12.58 -12.37 13.76
N PRO A 223 -13.79 -12.36 14.36
CA PRO A 223 -14.40 -11.13 14.85
C PRO A 223 -13.45 -10.30 15.73
N GLY A 224 -13.11 -9.09 15.30
CA GLY A 224 -12.21 -8.18 16.00
C GLY A 224 -10.70 -8.50 15.91
N SER A 225 -10.32 -9.63 15.29
CA SER A 225 -8.92 -10.03 15.17
C SER A 225 -8.39 -9.85 13.75
N TRP A 226 -7.36 -9.02 13.61
CA TRP A 226 -6.85 -8.59 12.31
C TRP A 226 -5.46 -9.17 12.02
N LEU A 227 -5.25 -9.52 10.75
CA LEU A 227 -3.98 -9.99 10.21
C LEU A 227 -3.49 -9.01 9.14
N ALA A 228 -2.26 -8.54 9.25
CA ALA A 228 -1.67 -7.69 8.23
C ALA A 228 -1.15 -8.53 7.05
N ILE A 229 -1.31 -7.98 5.85
CA ILE A 229 -0.88 -8.57 4.59
C ILE A 229 0.01 -7.55 3.90
N GLU A 230 1.30 -7.89 3.78
CA GLU A 230 2.27 -7.14 3.02
C GLU A 230 2.11 -7.47 1.53
N CYS A 231 1.40 -6.61 0.81
CA CYS A 231 0.99 -6.86 -0.57
C CYS A 231 2.17 -6.86 -1.56
N THR A 232 3.18 -6.02 -1.32
CA THR A 232 4.36 -5.93 -2.19
C THR A 232 5.28 -7.13 -1.98
N GLY A 233 5.51 -7.51 -0.73
CA GLY A 233 6.36 -8.64 -0.36
C GLY A 233 5.70 -10.02 -0.47
N GLY A 234 4.36 -10.06 -0.49
CA GLY A 234 3.62 -11.31 -0.68
C GLY A 234 3.49 -12.19 0.56
N TYR A 235 3.53 -11.60 1.76
CA TYR A 235 3.50 -12.35 3.02
C TYR A 235 2.54 -11.73 4.03
N ILE A 236 2.12 -12.54 5.01
CA ILE A 236 1.36 -12.08 6.16
C ILE A 236 2.30 -11.61 7.28
N VAL A 237 1.84 -10.70 8.12
CA VAL A 237 2.60 -10.18 9.26
C VAL A 237 1.72 -10.20 10.50
N TYR A 238 2.18 -10.89 11.53
CA TYR A 238 1.52 -10.91 12.84
C TYR A 238 1.92 -9.69 13.68
N SER A 239 1.07 -9.30 14.64
CA SER A 239 1.30 -8.09 15.45
C SER A 239 2.57 -8.18 16.31
N ASN A 240 2.89 -9.38 16.80
CA ASN A 240 4.13 -9.66 17.53
C ASN A 240 5.38 -9.72 16.64
N GLU A 241 5.24 -9.80 15.32
CA GLU A 241 6.37 -9.72 14.39
C GLU A 241 6.72 -8.27 14.05
N ASN A 242 5.71 -7.45 13.78
CA ASN A 242 5.89 -6.04 13.51
C ASN A 242 4.59 -5.26 13.75
N GLU A 243 4.50 -4.62 14.92
CA GLU A 243 3.34 -3.81 15.32
C GLU A 243 3.09 -2.60 14.42
N LYS A 244 4.08 -2.13 13.64
CA LYS A 244 3.90 -0.98 12.74
C LYS A 244 2.86 -1.24 11.65
N TYR A 245 2.66 -2.50 11.25
CA TYR A 245 1.59 -2.90 10.33
C TYR A 245 0.19 -2.74 10.93
N TYR A 246 0.09 -2.52 12.23
CA TYR A 246 -1.17 -2.32 12.95
C TYR A 246 -1.34 -0.87 13.40
N GLN A 247 -0.48 0.03 12.91
CA GLN A 247 -0.50 1.47 13.16
C GLN A 247 -0.71 2.24 11.84
N GLY A 248 -1.17 3.49 11.93
CA GLY A 248 -1.43 4.34 10.77
C GLY A 248 -2.91 4.56 10.50
N LEU A 249 -3.22 5.07 9.30
CA LEU A 249 -4.61 5.30 8.89
C LEU A 249 -5.17 4.03 8.26
N THR A 250 -6.44 3.72 8.55
CA THR A 250 -7.13 2.60 7.92
C THR A 250 -8.38 3.09 7.17
N PHE A 251 -8.65 2.46 6.04
CA PHE A 251 -9.73 2.82 5.13
C PHE A 251 -10.57 1.59 4.85
N SER A 252 -11.88 1.73 4.97
CA SER A 252 -12.82 0.61 4.81
C SER A 252 -12.93 0.11 3.37
N ASN A 253 -12.53 0.91 2.38
CA ASN A 253 -12.63 0.58 0.97
C ASN A 253 -11.68 1.44 0.09
N PRO A 254 -11.41 1.00 -1.16
CA PRO A 254 -10.55 1.72 -2.10
C PRO A 254 -10.99 3.14 -2.42
N LYS A 255 -12.29 3.42 -2.47
CA LYS A 255 -12.81 4.77 -2.75
C LYS A 255 -12.39 5.76 -1.65
N ASN A 256 -12.55 5.39 -0.38
CA ASN A 256 -12.13 6.23 0.74
C ASN A 256 -10.62 6.45 0.72
N TYR A 257 -9.85 5.41 0.39
CA TYR A 257 -8.39 5.51 0.28
C TYR A 257 -7.96 6.49 -0.84
N ARG A 258 -8.55 6.35 -2.03
CA ARG A 258 -8.29 7.27 -3.16
C ARG A 258 -8.71 8.71 -2.86
N SER A 259 -9.83 8.91 -2.15
CA SER A 259 -10.24 10.24 -1.70
C SER A 259 -9.21 10.87 -0.76
N PHE A 260 -8.67 10.10 0.18
CA PHE A 260 -7.57 10.54 1.03
C PHE A 260 -6.31 10.90 0.22
N LEU A 261 -5.86 10.02 -0.68
CA LEU A 261 -4.68 10.27 -1.53
C LEU A 261 -4.84 11.54 -2.37
N SER A 262 -6.01 11.73 -2.97
CA SER A 262 -6.32 12.93 -3.77
C SER A 262 -6.28 14.21 -2.92
N LEU A 263 -6.91 14.17 -1.75
CA LEU A 263 -6.93 15.32 -0.82
C LEU A 263 -5.53 15.65 -0.30
N TYR A 264 -4.75 14.65 0.09
CA TYR A 264 -3.38 14.83 0.56
C TYR A 264 -2.46 15.39 -0.54
N ARG A 265 -2.56 14.88 -1.79
CA ARG A 265 -1.83 15.46 -2.93
C ARG A 265 -2.22 16.92 -3.17
N GLY A 266 -3.51 17.22 -3.13
CA GLY A 266 -4.02 18.59 -3.26
C GLY A 266 -3.49 19.51 -2.15
N TRP A 267 -3.55 19.05 -0.90
CA TRP A 267 -3.00 19.75 0.25
C TRP A 267 -1.49 20.04 0.08
N LYS A 268 -0.70 19.05 -0.33
CA LYS A 268 0.75 19.20 -0.54
C LYS A 268 1.09 20.22 -1.62
N ILE A 269 0.35 20.22 -2.73
CA ILE A 269 0.49 21.24 -3.78
C ILE A 269 0.19 22.63 -3.22
N LYS A 270 -0.90 22.78 -2.44
CA LYS A 270 -1.27 24.09 -1.86
C LYS A 270 -0.29 24.56 -0.79
N ALA A 271 0.26 23.65 0.00
CA ALA A 271 1.31 23.95 0.97
C ALA A 271 2.57 24.49 0.27
N LEU A 272 3.06 23.78 -0.75
CA LEU A 272 4.23 24.21 -1.54
C LEU A 272 4.00 25.55 -2.25
N ASP A 273 2.81 25.75 -2.84
CA ASP A 273 2.42 27.02 -3.46
C ASP A 273 2.45 28.19 -2.45
N TYR A 274 1.91 27.97 -1.25
CA TYR A 274 1.89 28.96 -0.20
C TYR A 274 3.30 29.28 0.33
N GLU A 275 4.11 28.25 0.59
CA GLU A 275 5.49 28.41 1.06
C GLU A 275 6.37 29.15 0.03
N ALA A 276 6.21 28.83 -1.26
CA ALA A 276 6.92 29.51 -2.33
C ALA A 276 6.55 31.00 -2.41
N GLU A 277 5.25 31.32 -2.35
CA GLU A 277 4.78 32.72 -2.36
C GLU A 277 5.20 33.47 -1.09
N MET A 278 5.16 32.82 0.07
CA MET A 278 5.64 33.39 1.33
C MET A 278 7.13 33.73 1.25
N SER A 279 7.94 32.83 0.69
CA SER A 279 9.37 33.07 0.45
C SER A 279 9.59 34.26 -0.49
N TYR A 280 8.86 34.31 -1.61
CA TYR A 280 8.92 35.42 -2.55
C TYR A 280 8.54 36.77 -1.91
N TYR A 281 7.42 36.82 -1.17
CA TYR A 281 6.99 38.00 -0.43
C TYR A 281 8.04 38.46 0.57
N ASN A 282 8.63 37.54 1.33
CA ASN A 282 9.69 37.85 2.29
C ASN A 282 10.94 38.42 1.61
N GLU A 283 11.31 37.93 0.43
CA GLU A 283 12.41 38.50 -0.36
C GLU A 283 12.11 39.91 -0.87
N LEU A 284 10.86 40.23 -1.20
CA LEU A 284 10.46 41.59 -1.59
C LEU A 284 10.42 42.58 -0.40
N ILE A 285 9.99 42.11 0.77
CA ILE A 285 9.85 42.95 1.96
C ILE A 285 11.19 43.39 2.53
N LYS A 286 12.23 42.55 2.40
CA LYS A 286 13.59 42.83 2.89
C LYS A 286 14.18 44.15 2.33
N PRO A 287 14.25 44.38 1.01
CA PRO A 287 14.72 45.65 0.47
C PRO A 287 13.73 46.79 0.70
N TYR A 288 12.41 46.54 0.61
CA TYR A 288 11.38 47.56 0.87
C TYR A 288 11.55 48.21 2.25
N ASN A 289 11.75 47.40 3.30
CA ASN A 289 11.95 47.88 4.67
C ASN A 289 13.26 48.66 4.87
N LYS A 290 14.22 48.54 3.95
CA LYS A 290 15.51 49.25 3.99
C LYS A 290 15.56 50.45 3.04
N ALA A 291 14.54 50.64 2.21
CA ALA A 291 14.53 51.63 1.14
C ALA A 291 14.21 53.05 1.66
N SER A 292 14.58 54.07 0.89
CA SER A 292 14.19 55.45 1.19
C SER A 292 12.68 55.65 1.04
N PRO A 293 12.06 56.69 1.65
CA PRO A 293 10.61 56.92 1.50
C PRO A 293 10.14 57.03 0.04
N SER A 294 10.94 57.64 -0.85
CA SER A 294 10.61 57.73 -2.28
C SER A 294 10.66 56.37 -2.97
N ASP A 295 11.65 55.54 -2.63
CA ASP A 295 11.77 54.19 -3.19
C ASP A 295 10.66 53.26 -2.66
N GLN A 296 10.27 53.41 -1.39
CA GLN A 296 9.13 52.70 -0.83
C GLN A 296 7.84 53.01 -1.59
N ILE A 297 7.60 54.28 -1.94
CA ILE A 297 6.43 54.66 -2.75
C ILE A 297 6.46 53.96 -4.11
N ALA A 298 7.63 53.88 -4.75
CA ALA A 298 7.79 53.19 -6.05
C ALA A 298 7.58 51.67 -5.95
N MET A 299 7.97 51.05 -4.83
CA MET A 299 7.87 49.61 -4.61
C MET A 299 6.49 49.16 -4.08
N LYS A 300 5.72 50.09 -3.49
CA LYS A 300 4.49 49.80 -2.73
C LYS A 300 3.48 48.95 -3.49
N SER A 301 3.22 49.26 -4.76
CA SER A 301 2.23 48.52 -5.56
C SER A 301 2.61 47.04 -5.75
N GLY A 302 3.90 46.76 -5.96
CA GLY A 302 4.40 45.39 -6.08
C GLY A 302 4.27 44.61 -4.77
N ILE A 303 4.53 45.27 -3.64
CA ILE A 303 4.34 44.67 -2.31
C ILE A 303 2.86 44.37 -2.05
N GLU A 304 1.95 45.29 -2.38
CA GLU A 304 0.51 45.10 -2.19
C GLU A 304 -0.04 43.95 -3.04
N VAL A 305 0.48 43.77 -4.26
CA VAL A 305 0.12 42.63 -5.11
C VAL A 305 0.62 41.32 -4.50
N ALA A 306 1.89 41.23 -4.12
CA ALA A 306 2.47 40.03 -3.50
C ALA A 306 1.75 39.67 -2.18
N GLN A 307 1.41 40.65 -1.35
CA GLN A 307 0.66 40.43 -0.11
C GLN A 307 -0.74 39.86 -0.39
N ARG A 308 -1.44 40.37 -1.42
CA ARG A 308 -2.76 39.86 -1.81
C ARG A 308 -2.67 38.42 -2.30
N THR A 309 -1.72 38.13 -3.18
CA THR A 309 -1.47 36.78 -3.70
C THR A 309 -1.13 35.81 -2.57
N LEU A 310 -0.26 36.21 -1.63
CA LEU A 310 0.06 35.42 -0.44
C LEU A 310 -1.20 35.09 0.38
N SER A 311 -2.06 36.07 0.63
CA SER A 311 -3.32 35.86 1.38
C SER A 311 -4.30 34.93 0.65
N GLU A 312 -4.39 35.02 -0.69
CA GLU A 312 -5.20 34.10 -1.50
C GLU A 312 -4.68 32.66 -1.43
N LYS A 313 -3.35 32.48 -1.51
CA LYS A 313 -2.70 31.17 -1.40
C LYS A 313 -2.85 30.58 0.00
N GLU A 314 -2.67 31.39 1.04
CA GLU A 314 -2.89 31.00 2.44
C GLU A 314 -4.33 30.50 2.65
N LYS A 315 -5.32 31.25 2.17
CA LYS A 315 -6.73 30.85 2.26
C LYS A 315 -7.00 29.52 1.56
N ALA A 316 -6.40 29.30 0.39
CA ALA A 316 -6.55 28.05 -0.34
C ALA A 316 -5.90 26.87 0.42
N PHE A 317 -4.69 27.07 0.97
CA PHE A 317 -4.00 26.08 1.79
C PHE A 317 -4.81 25.73 3.05
N LEU A 318 -5.23 26.73 3.83
CA LEU A 318 -6.02 26.54 5.06
C LEU A 318 -7.34 25.81 4.81
N LYS A 319 -7.97 26.03 3.65
CA LYS A 319 -9.16 25.28 3.25
C LYS A 319 -8.84 23.79 3.11
N THR A 320 -7.83 23.43 2.31
CA THR A 320 -7.44 22.02 2.12
C THR A 320 -6.91 21.38 3.41
N ASP A 321 -6.24 22.15 4.26
CA ASP A 321 -5.76 21.70 5.57
C ASP A 321 -6.93 21.34 6.50
N SER A 322 -7.98 22.16 6.52
CA SER A 322 -9.19 21.88 7.29
C SER A 322 -9.94 20.63 6.80
N GLU A 323 -10.00 20.42 5.48
CA GLU A 323 -10.61 19.24 4.87
C GLU A 323 -9.83 17.97 5.22
N LEU A 324 -8.49 18.02 5.13
CA LEU A 324 -7.63 16.89 5.48
C LEU A 324 -7.76 16.56 6.97
N ASN A 325 -7.69 17.56 7.85
CA ASN A 325 -7.87 17.38 9.29
C ASN A 325 -9.25 16.82 9.65
N ALA A 326 -10.31 17.22 8.95
CA ALA A 326 -11.64 16.66 9.15
C ALA A 326 -11.69 15.18 8.77
N LEU A 327 -11.07 14.80 7.65
CA LEU A 327 -10.98 13.40 7.22
C LEU A 327 -10.20 12.56 8.24
N LEU A 328 -9.07 13.06 8.76
CA LEU A 328 -8.27 12.35 9.76
C LEU A 328 -8.99 12.16 11.10
N LYS A 329 -9.89 13.10 11.45
CA LYS A 329 -10.59 13.09 12.73
C LYS A 329 -11.86 12.25 12.71
N TYR A 330 -12.53 12.15 11.56
CA TYR A 330 -13.88 11.58 11.46
C TYR A 330 -14.03 10.49 10.38
N GLY A 331 -13.01 10.25 9.55
CA GLY A 331 -13.00 9.25 8.48
C GLY A 331 -12.44 7.91 8.92
#